data_AF-A0A7C4YXS0-F1
#
_entry.id   AF-A0A7C4YXS0-F1
#
_cell.length_a   1.000
_cell.length_b   1.000
_cell.length_c   1.000
_cell.angle_alpha   90.00
_cell.angle_beta   90.00
_cell.angle_gamma   90.00
#
_symmetry.space_group_name_H-M   'P 1'
#
loop_
_entity.id
_entity.type
_entity.pdbx_description
1 polymer ?
#
loop_
_entity_poly.entity_id
_entity_poly.type
_entity_poly.pdbx_seq_one_letter_code
_entity_poly.pdbx_strand_id
1 'polypeptide(L)'
;METNTTEEQKVLPILQIAWTRYAHLASTARKRTATFYSIRRWILALGVIATLFAILTETFFSDSTSLLGLVLKVVFVATPVLASVLAAFSSKFYANGHWLVYRSGAEEIKKEIYIYRTILQQNLQARKYLEKRLGEIQRSLYQTLSGEFAYEPYNGPIPPNYNPEDPHSDPGYNDLTGEEYFKYRVEEQLDWHNRSILRHKRERRQMTLFILFAGGLGSVFAAWGGPLSIWVAFTAAITSALIGWQELRNLDKSIGNYSKVVMELTILYDHWINLEPEERTTPEFYKMVRACENILWSQNQEYIKSMQEALKEADLDEETSLINNVIRESVESTKRTHQGMRDAVVEVTRDALAEAEEKIIEEYEKTLGNLAEEASSELVQQELEAMQKAVAETAQAVMARASSITSSLQEIVSDFAHVDIGRDTPKEELNTILSRFPKTSEVKG
;
A
#
# COMPACT_ATOMS: atom_id res chain seq x y z
N MET A 1 -48.14 -17.67 38.45
CA MET A 1 -46.77 -18.12 38.14
C MET A 1 -46.59 -17.97 36.65
N GLU A 2 -45.63 -17.14 36.28
CA GLU A 2 -45.51 -16.43 35.01
C GLU A 2 -45.32 -17.35 33.80
N THR A 3 -46.05 -17.01 32.75
CA THR A 3 -45.90 -17.48 31.37
C THR A 3 -44.65 -16.83 30.77
N ASN A 4 -43.49 -17.48 30.91
CA ASN A 4 -42.32 -17.20 30.07
C ASN A 4 -42.38 -18.10 28.83
N THR A 5 -43.23 -17.71 27.88
CA THR A 5 -43.08 -18.15 26.49
C THR A 5 -42.15 -17.15 25.82
N THR A 6 -40.89 -17.55 25.66
CA THR A 6 -39.94 -16.94 24.74
C THR A 6 -40.61 -16.91 23.37
N GLU A 7 -40.98 -15.72 22.88
CA GLU A 7 -41.36 -15.53 21.49
C GLU A 7 -40.16 -15.92 20.64
N GLU A 8 -40.14 -17.15 20.12
CA GLU A 8 -39.24 -17.54 19.04
C GLU A 8 -39.54 -16.62 17.86
N GLN A 9 -38.70 -15.58 17.76
CA GLN A 9 -38.64 -14.59 16.69
C GLN A 9 -38.83 -15.30 15.34
N LYS A 10 -39.97 -15.10 14.70
CA LYS A 10 -40.36 -15.81 13.47
C LYS A 10 -39.44 -15.39 12.32
N VAL A 11 -38.30 -16.07 12.20
CA VAL A 11 -37.29 -15.81 11.16
C VAL A 11 -37.95 -15.91 9.78
N LEU A 12 -37.94 -14.81 9.03
CA LEU A 12 -38.43 -14.81 7.66
C LEU A 12 -37.51 -15.71 6.81
N PRO A 13 -38.01 -16.80 6.20
CA PRO A 13 -37.15 -17.75 5.49
C PRO A 13 -36.35 -17.10 4.35
N ILE A 14 -36.89 -16.05 3.72
CA ILE A 14 -36.21 -15.34 2.63
C ILE A 14 -34.99 -14.55 3.11
N LEU A 15 -35.04 -13.94 4.29
CA LEU A 15 -33.90 -13.22 4.87
C LEU A 15 -32.79 -14.20 5.27
N GLN A 16 -33.16 -15.37 5.81
CA GLN A 16 -32.18 -16.42 6.09
C GLN A 16 -31.47 -16.88 4.81
N ILE A 17 -32.19 -17.09 3.71
CA ILE A 17 -31.59 -17.44 2.41
C ILE A 17 -30.66 -16.31 1.93
N ALA A 18 -31.09 -15.05 2.03
CA ALA A 18 -30.29 -13.89 1.62
C ALA A 18 -28.98 -13.80 2.42
N TRP A 19 -29.05 -13.86 3.75
CA TRP A 19 -27.87 -13.84 4.62
C TRP A 19 -26.95 -15.04 4.40
N THR A 20 -27.49 -16.22 4.14
CA THR A 20 -26.71 -17.43 3.82
C THR A 20 -25.93 -17.23 2.53
N ARG A 21 -26.58 -16.72 1.47
CA ARG A 21 -25.93 -16.42 0.18
C ARG A 21 -24.86 -15.33 0.34
N TYR A 22 -25.17 -14.27 1.08
CA TYR A 22 -24.19 -13.24 1.44
C TYR A 22 -22.97 -13.86 2.12
N ALA A 23 -23.17 -14.71 3.12
CA ALA A 23 -22.09 -15.34 3.87
C ALA A 23 -21.20 -16.24 3.00
N HIS A 24 -21.79 -17.03 2.11
CA HIS A 24 -21.05 -17.84 1.13
C HIS A 24 -20.18 -16.99 0.22
N LEU A 25 -20.75 -15.93 -0.38
CA LEU A 25 -20.02 -15.06 -1.29
C LEU A 25 -18.93 -14.26 -0.57
N ALA A 26 -19.26 -13.67 0.59
CA ALA A 26 -18.33 -12.86 1.39
C ALA A 26 -17.14 -13.69 1.90
N SER A 27 -17.39 -14.90 2.40
CA SER A 27 -16.32 -15.79 2.86
C SER A 27 -15.44 -16.28 1.71
N THR A 28 -16.04 -16.64 0.58
CA THR A 28 -15.31 -17.05 -0.64
C THR A 28 -14.44 -15.90 -1.18
N ALA A 29 -14.98 -14.68 -1.22
CA ALA A 29 -14.23 -13.49 -1.61
C ALA A 29 -13.01 -13.30 -0.70
N ARG A 30 -13.20 -13.28 0.63
CA ARG A 30 -12.09 -13.11 1.60
C ARG A 30 -10.99 -14.17 1.44
N LYS A 31 -11.37 -15.45 1.32
CA LYS A 31 -10.41 -16.55 1.12
C LYS A 31 -9.63 -16.37 -0.17
N ARG A 32 -10.31 -16.15 -1.31
CA ARG A 32 -9.65 -15.99 -2.60
C ARG A 32 -8.75 -14.75 -2.66
N THR A 33 -9.18 -13.64 -2.05
CA THR A 33 -8.34 -12.44 -1.90
C THR A 33 -7.07 -12.74 -1.10
N ALA A 34 -7.19 -13.44 0.04
CA ALA A 34 -6.03 -13.80 0.85
C ALA A 34 -5.06 -14.72 0.10
N THR A 35 -5.58 -15.72 -0.62
CA THR A 35 -4.74 -16.61 -1.43
C THR A 35 -4.02 -15.87 -2.54
N PHE A 36 -4.71 -14.97 -3.26
CA PHE A 36 -4.10 -14.13 -4.30
C PHE A 36 -2.92 -13.32 -3.76
N TYR A 37 -3.13 -12.59 -2.66
CA TYR A 37 -2.07 -11.80 -2.04
C TYR A 37 -0.95 -12.67 -1.47
N SER A 38 -1.25 -13.87 -0.95
CA SER A 38 -0.25 -14.80 -0.46
C SER A 38 0.65 -15.30 -1.60
N ILE A 39 0.09 -15.64 -2.76
CA ILE A 39 0.87 -16.13 -3.90
C ILE A 39 1.78 -15.02 -4.43
N ARG A 40 1.25 -13.79 -4.62
CA ARG A 40 2.06 -12.64 -5.06
C ARG A 40 3.19 -12.32 -4.08
N ARG A 41 2.92 -12.39 -2.77
CA ARG A 41 3.97 -12.25 -1.75
C ARG A 41 5.08 -13.29 -1.90
N TRP A 42 4.74 -14.54 -2.20
CA TRP A 42 5.73 -15.59 -2.44
C TRP A 42 6.53 -15.36 -3.72
N ILE A 43 5.91 -14.90 -4.81
CA ILE A 43 6.62 -14.56 -6.05
C ILE A 43 7.67 -13.47 -5.79
N LEU A 44 7.30 -12.39 -5.11
CA LEU A 44 8.21 -11.31 -4.74
C LEU A 44 9.33 -11.79 -3.81
N ALA A 45 8.99 -12.60 -2.79
CA ALA A 45 9.97 -13.16 -1.87
C ALA A 45 10.97 -14.08 -2.58
N LEU A 46 10.51 -14.92 -3.51
CA LEU A 46 11.38 -15.78 -4.33
C LEU A 46 12.30 -14.95 -5.23
N GLY A 47 11.84 -13.83 -5.78
CA GLY A 47 12.68 -12.89 -6.52
C GLY A 47 13.85 -12.35 -5.68
N VAL A 48 13.56 -11.86 -4.47
CA VAL A 48 14.59 -11.37 -3.53
C VAL A 48 15.55 -12.49 -3.09
N ILE A 49 15.02 -13.68 -2.81
CA ILE A 49 15.80 -14.85 -2.41
C ILE A 49 16.70 -15.32 -3.56
N ALA A 50 16.24 -15.27 -4.81
CA ALA A 50 17.05 -15.60 -5.98
C ALA A 50 18.26 -14.67 -6.10
N THR A 51 18.07 -13.36 -5.92
CA THR A 51 19.18 -12.39 -5.90
C THR A 51 20.15 -12.66 -4.75
N LEU A 52 19.65 -13.00 -3.56
CA LEU A 52 20.51 -13.38 -2.43
C LEU A 52 21.37 -14.60 -2.75
N PHE A 53 20.77 -15.65 -3.31
CA PHE A 53 21.51 -16.87 -3.66
C PHE A 53 22.51 -16.65 -4.80
N ALA A 54 22.20 -15.77 -5.77
CA ALA A 54 23.14 -15.36 -6.81
C ALA A 54 24.44 -14.82 -6.16
N ILE A 55 24.27 -13.85 -5.26
CA ILE A 55 25.36 -13.17 -4.56
C ILE A 55 26.15 -14.16 -3.70
N LEU A 56 25.47 -15.00 -2.91
CA LEU A 56 26.14 -15.99 -2.05
C LEU A 56 26.93 -17.02 -2.84
N THR A 57 26.39 -17.47 -3.98
CA THR A 57 27.07 -18.44 -4.84
C THR A 57 28.32 -17.83 -5.47
N GLU A 58 28.25 -16.58 -5.94
CA GLU A 58 29.38 -15.88 -6.53
C GLU A 58 30.47 -15.52 -5.51
N THR A 59 30.08 -15.05 -4.31
CA THR A 59 31.03 -14.58 -3.30
C THR A 59 31.75 -15.69 -2.53
N PHE A 60 31.05 -16.78 -2.18
CA PHE A 60 31.60 -17.80 -1.28
C PHE A 60 31.88 -19.15 -1.96
N PHE A 61 31.29 -19.43 -3.12
CA PHE A 61 31.31 -20.77 -3.73
C PHE A 61 31.71 -20.78 -5.20
N SER A 62 32.43 -19.74 -5.67
CA SER A 62 32.92 -19.63 -7.05
C SER A 62 33.73 -20.87 -7.48
N ASP A 63 34.67 -21.31 -6.63
CA ASP A 63 35.62 -22.40 -6.95
C ASP A 63 35.41 -23.69 -6.15
N SER A 64 34.38 -23.79 -5.31
CA SER A 64 34.22 -24.96 -4.44
C SER A 64 33.44 -26.10 -5.14
N THR A 65 34.02 -27.31 -5.16
CA THR A 65 33.32 -28.59 -5.42
C THR A 65 32.60 -29.14 -4.18
N SER A 66 32.42 -28.31 -3.15
CA SER A 66 31.76 -28.70 -1.91
C SER A 66 30.30 -29.06 -2.14
N LEU A 67 29.80 -30.05 -1.40
CA LEU A 67 28.40 -30.47 -1.46
C LEU A 67 27.44 -29.30 -1.19
N LEU A 68 27.82 -28.40 -0.27
CA LEU A 68 27.06 -27.19 0.04
C LEU A 68 27.01 -26.20 -1.13
N GLY A 69 28.11 -26.00 -1.85
CA GLY A 69 28.15 -25.19 -3.07
C GLY A 69 27.29 -25.77 -4.20
N LEU A 70 27.24 -27.11 -4.34
CA LEU A 70 26.36 -27.77 -5.30
C LEU A 70 24.88 -27.58 -4.93
N VAL A 71 24.52 -27.76 -3.66
CA VAL A 71 23.15 -27.51 -3.17
C VAL A 71 22.73 -26.06 -3.40
N LEU A 72 23.59 -25.08 -3.09
CA LEU A 72 23.29 -23.66 -3.32
C LEU A 72 23.06 -23.35 -4.81
N LYS A 73 23.89 -23.91 -5.71
CA LYS A 73 23.73 -23.78 -7.16
C LYS A 73 22.41 -24.36 -7.65
N VAL A 74 22.01 -25.53 -7.14
CA VAL A 74 20.71 -26.15 -7.47
C VAL A 74 19.55 -25.28 -6.98
N VAL A 75 19.62 -24.76 -5.74
CA VAL A 75 18.58 -23.88 -5.18
C VAL A 75 18.50 -22.55 -5.95
N PHE A 76 19.64 -21.97 -6.34
CA PHE A 76 19.70 -20.75 -7.16
C PHE A 76 18.98 -20.93 -8.50
N VAL A 77 19.19 -22.05 -9.20
CA VAL A 77 18.48 -22.34 -10.47
C VAL A 77 17.01 -22.68 -10.23
N ALA A 78 16.69 -23.39 -9.15
CA ALA A 78 15.31 -23.78 -8.84
C ALA A 78 14.43 -22.58 -8.46
N THR A 79 14.99 -21.54 -7.83
CA THR A 79 14.20 -20.43 -7.28
C THR A 79 13.47 -19.62 -8.38
N PRO A 80 14.13 -19.15 -9.46
CA PRO A 80 13.45 -18.49 -10.58
C PRO A 80 12.45 -19.41 -11.29
N VAL A 81 12.75 -20.71 -11.43
CA VAL A 81 11.83 -21.67 -12.05
C VAL A 81 10.55 -21.82 -11.23
N LEU A 82 10.67 -21.93 -9.91
CA LEU A 82 9.53 -21.98 -8.99
C LEU A 82 8.72 -20.67 -9.04
N ALA A 83 9.39 -19.52 -9.10
CA ALA A 83 8.73 -18.22 -9.25
C ALA A 83 7.93 -18.16 -10.55
N SER A 84 8.50 -18.59 -11.68
CA SER A 84 7.80 -18.65 -12.98
C SER A 84 6.62 -19.62 -12.98
N VAL A 85 6.75 -20.79 -12.34
CA VAL A 85 5.63 -21.75 -12.21
C VAL A 85 4.51 -21.15 -11.35
N LEU A 86 4.84 -20.49 -10.24
CA LEU A 86 3.87 -19.81 -9.39
C LEU A 86 3.20 -18.63 -10.09
N ALA A 87 3.96 -17.86 -10.88
CA ALA A 87 3.45 -16.77 -11.70
C ALA A 87 2.46 -17.28 -12.76
N ALA A 88 2.82 -18.33 -13.51
CA ALA A 88 1.94 -18.95 -14.50
C ALA A 88 0.67 -19.54 -13.85
N PHE A 89 0.82 -20.19 -12.68
CA PHE A 89 -0.31 -20.66 -11.89
C PHE A 89 -1.21 -19.50 -11.43
N SER A 90 -0.61 -18.44 -10.89
CA SER A 90 -1.33 -17.24 -10.44
C SER A 90 -2.11 -16.59 -11.58
N SER A 91 -1.49 -16.42 -12.75
CA SER A 91 -2.13 -15.86 -13.94
C SER A 91 -3.37 -16.69 -14.32
N LYS A 92 -3.20 -18.01 -14.44
CA LYS A 92 -4.27 -18.89 -14.88
C LYS A 92 -5.46 -18.95 -13.92
N PHE A 93 -5.22 -18.91 -12.61
CA PHE A 93 -6.27 -19.13 -11.61
C PHE A 93 -6.81 -17.87 -10.94
N TYR A 94 -6.07 -16.76 -10.97
CA TYR A 94 -6.41 -15.55 -10.22
C TYR A 94 -6.42 -14.25 -11.05
N ALA A 95 -5.88 -14.22 -12.28
CA ALA A 95 -5.83 -12.99 -13.09
C ALA A 95 -7.22 -12.43 -13.44
N ASN A 96 -8.23 -13.29 -13.56
CA ASN A 96 -9.60 -12.85 -13.92
C ASN A 96 -10.31 -12.05 -12.81
N GLY A 97 -9.68 -11.85 -11.64
CA GLY A 97 -10.28 -11.07 -10.56
C GLY A 97 -11.58 -11.67 -10.02
N HIS A 98 -11.82 -12.98 -10.15
CA HIS A 98 -13.07 -13.64 -9.74
C HIS A 98 -13.46 -13.32 -8.29
N TRP A 99 -12.48 -13.12 -7.41
CA TRP A 99 -12.71 -12.72 -6.01
C TRP A 99 -13.40 -11.36 -5.87
N LEU A 100 -13.17 -10.42 -6.80
CA LEU A 100 -13.87 -9.13 -6.87
C LEU A 100 -15.34 -9.31 -7.24
N VAL A 101 -15.63 -10.26 -8.14
CA VAL A 101 -16.99 -10.59 -8.55
C VAL A 101 -17.77 -11.18 -7.38
N TYR A 102 -17.18 -12.13 -6.63
CA TYR A 102 -17.76 -12.66 -5.38
C TYR A 102 -18.01 -11.56 -4.34
N ARG A 103 -17.06 -10.63 -4.16
CA ARG A 103 -17.22 -9.48 -3.26
C ARG A 103 -18.37 -8.58 -3.71
N SER A 104 -18.44 -8.27 -5.00
CA SER A 104 -19.50 -7.44 -5.60
C SER A 104 -20.88 -8.01 -5.30
N GLY A 105 -21.08 -9.30 -5.60
CA GLY A 105 -22.33 -9.98 -5.32
C GLY A 105 -22.68 -10.03 -3.85
N ALA A 106 -21.69 -10.18 -2.95
CA ALA A 106 -21.93 -10.11 -1.52
C ALA A 106 -22.43 -8.72 -1.10
N GLU A 107 -21.74 -7.64 -1.48
CA GLU A 107 -22.17 -6.28 -1.12
C GLU A 107 -23.53 -5.92 -1.75
N GLU A 108 -23.82 -6.41 -2.95
CA GLU A 108 -25.12 -6.22 -3.58
C GLU A 108 -26.24 -6.92 -2.81
N ILE A 109 -26.04 -8.18 -2.41
CA ILE A 109 -27.01 -8.89 -1.56
C ILE A 109 -27.17 -8.16 -0.22
N LYS A 110 -26.07 -7.69 0.40
CA LYS A 110 -26.13 -6.96 1.67
C LYS A 110 -26.99 -5.70 1.53
N LYS A 111 -26.79 -4.92 0.48
CA LYS A 111 -27.63 -3.76 0.13
C LYS A 111 -29.11 -4.15 0.01
N GLU A 112 -29.43 -5.19 -0.74
CA GLU A 112 -30.83 -5.64 -0.93
C GLU A 112 -31.47 -6.12 0.37
N ILE A 113 -30.71 -6.74 1.28
CA ILE A 113 -31.18 -7.11 2.62
C ILE A 113 -31.59 -5.87 3.40
N TYR A 114 -30.76 -4.82 3.41
CA TYR A 114 -31.09 -3.58 4.12
C TYR A 114 -32.26 -2.84 3.48
N ILE A 115 -32.35 -2.78 2.15
CA ILE A 115 -33.50 -2.19 1.44
C ILE A 115 -34.80 -2.94 1.78
N TYR A 116 -34.75 -4.28 1.81
CA TYR A 116 -35.88 -5.11 2.17
C TYR A 116 -36.38 -4.80 3.58
N ARG A 117 -35.46 -4.72 4.54
CA ARG A 117 -35.76 -4.50 5.96
C ARG A 117 -36.18 -3.08 6.31
N THR A 118 -36.09 -2.13 5.38
CA THR A 118 -36.35 -0.70 5.64
C THR A 118 -37.45 -0.14 4.74
N ILE A 119 -37.23 -0.09 3.43
CA ILE A 119 -38.13 0.57 2.47
C ILE A 119 -39.32 -0.32 2.12
N LEU A 120 -39.15 -1.63 2.16
CA LEU A 120 -40.14 -2.59 1.68
C LEU A 120 -41.00 -3.22 2.79
N GLN A 121 -40.88 -2.76 4.04
CA GLN A 121 -41.57 -3.32 5.21
C GLN A 121 -43.08 -3.50 5.01
N GLN A 122 -43.73 -2.49 4.42
CA GLN A 122 -45.19 -2.47 4.24
C GLN A 122 -45.65 -3.06 2.89
N ASN A 123 -44.72 -3.55 2.06
CA ASN A 123 -45.04 -4.03 0.72
C ASN A 123 -45.35 -5.53 0.74
N LEU A 124 -46.59 -5.90 0.40
CA LEU A 124 -47.04 -7.30 0.30
C LEU A 124 -46.22 -8.14 -0.71
N GLN A 125 -45.54 -7.49 -1.66
CA GLN A 125 -44.67 -8.14 -2.65
C GLN A 125 -43.17 -8.09 -2.29
N ALA A 126 -42.79 -7.58 -1.11
CA ALA A 126 -41.39 -7.46 -0.68
C ALA A 126 -40.63 -8.78 -0.80
N ARG A 127 -41.26 -9.89 -0.39
CA ARG A 127 -40.68 -11.23 -0.49
C ARG A 127 -40.36 -11.62 -1.94
N LYS A 128 -41.30 -11.38 -2.86
CA LYS A 128 -41.12 -11.68 -4.29
C LYS A 128 -40.04 -10.79 -4.91
N TYR A 129 -39.95 -9.53 -4.46
CA TYR A 129 -38.89 -8.63 -4.87
C TYR A 129 -37.51 -9.17 -4.50
N LEU A 130 -37.30 -9.53 -3.24
CA LEU A 130 -36.00 -10.03 -2.77
C LEU A 130 -35.64 -11.35 -3.45
N GLU A 131 -36.59 -12.28 -3.60
CA GLU A 131 -36.37 -13.52 -4.34
C GLU A 131 -35.92 -13.25 -5.80
N LYS A 132 -36.60 -12.33 -6.49
CA LYS A 132 -36.25 -11.93 -7.85
C LYS A 132 -34.85 -11.32 -7.92
N ARG A 133 -34.52 -10.37 -7.03
CA ARG A 133 -33.17 -9.75 -6.99
C ARG A 133 -32.07 -10.77 -6.69
N LEU A 134 -32.26 -11.65 -5.71
CA LEU A 134 -31.28 -12.70 -5.41
C LEU A 134 -31.03 -13.60 -6.63
N GLY A 135 -32.07 -13.92 -7.40
CA GLY A 135 -31.95 -14.67 -8.65
C GLY A 135 -31.21 -13.91 -9.75
N GLU A 136 -31.48 -12.61 -9.90
CA GLU A 136 -30.78 -11.75 -10.86
C GLU A 136 -29.30 -11.58 -10.54
N ILE A 137 -28.96 -11.33 -9.27
CA ILE A 137 -27.56 -11.24 -8.79
C ILE A 137 -26.85 -12.56 -9.08
N GLN A 138 -27.45 -13.69 -8.74
CA GLN A 138 -26.83 -15.00 -8.98
C GLN A 138 -26.58 -15.29 -10.47
N ARG A 139 -27.52 -14.92 -11.35
CA ARG A 139 -27.35 -15.05 -12.81
C ARG A 139 -26.24 -14.14 -13.33
N SER A 140 -26.19 -12.90 -12.85
CA SER A 140 -25.12 -11.95 -13.21
C SER A 140 -23.76 -12.48 -12.76
N LEU A 141 -23.63 -12.98 -11.53
CA LEU A 141 -22.39 -13.61 -11.05
C LEU A 141 -21.98 -14.80 -11.91
N TYR A 142 -22.93 -15.68 -12.26
CA TYR A 142 -22.66 -16.82 -13.14
C TYR A 142 -22.13 -16.39 -14.52
N GLN A 143 -22.73 -15.36 -15.13
CA GLN A 143 -22.30 -14.81 -16.41
C GLN A 143 -20.90 -14.18 -16.32
N THR A 144 -20.66 -13.36 -15.30
CA THR A 144 -19.37 -12.68 -15.09
C THR A 144 -18.24 -13.66 -14.76
N LEU A 145 -18.54 -14.78 -14.10
CA LEU A 145 -17.59 -15.85 -13.79
C LEU A 145 -17.45 -16.87 -14.93
N SER A 146 -17.92 -16.56 -16.14
CA SER A 146 -17.84 -17.44 -17.32
C SER A 146 -18.39 -18.85 -17.10
N GLY A 147 -19.41 -18.98 -16.23
CA GLY A 147 -20.03 -20.26 -15.87
C GLY A 147 -19.38 -21.01 -14.72
N GLU A 148 -18.24 -20.55 -14.18
CA GLU A 148 -17.55 -21.17 -13.04
C GLU A 148 -18.05 -20.61 -11.70
N PHE A 149 -19.34 -20.80 -11.42
CA PHE A 149 -19.94 -20.39 -10.15
C PHE A 149 -19.85 -21.51 -9.12
N ALA A 150 -18.86 -21.42 -8.22
CA ALA A 150 -18.69 -22.36 -7.12
C ALA A 150 -18.15 -21.62 -5.88
N TYR A 151 -18.79 -21.86 -4.74
CA TYR A 151 -18.38 -21.34 -3.43
C TYR A 151 -18.33 -22.47 -2.41
N GLU A 152 -17.47 -22.29 -1.40
CA GLU A 152 -17.42 -23.20 -0.27
C GLU A 152 -18.60 -22.91 0.68
N PRO A 153 -19.23 -23.95 1.26
CA PRO A 153 -20.23 -23.76 2.30
C PRO A 153 -19.66 -22.96 3.47
N TYR A 154 -20.40 -21.95 3.92
CA TYR A 154 -20.12 -21.17 5.09
C TYR A 154 -20.76 -21.87 6.29
N ASN A 155 -19.95 -22.22 7.28
CA ASN A 155 -20.38 -22.97 8.47
C ASN A 155 -20.46 -22.11 9.73
N GLY A 156 -20.32 -20.79 9.61
CA GLY A 156 -20.37 -19.87 10.75
C GLY A 156 -21.80 -19.39 11.08
N PRO A 157 -21.94 -18.52 12.09
CA PRO A 157 -23.24 -17.96 12.46
C PRO A 157 -23.79 -17.06 11.36
N ILE A 158 -25.12 -17.08 11.22
CA ILE A 158 -25.87 -16.27 10.26
C ILE A 158 -26.81 -15.39 11.09
N PRO A 159 -26.82 -14.06 10.89
CA PRO A 159 -26.02 -13.25 9.98
C PRO A 159 -24.51 -13.23 10.33
N PRO A 160 -23.62 -13.05 9.34
CA PRO A 160 -22.19 -12.92 9.62
C PRO A 160 -21.89 -11.70 10.48
N ASN A 161 -21.00 -11.86 11.46
CA ASN A 161 -20.59 -10.84 12.45
C ASN A 161 -21.65 -10.44 13.48
N TYR A 162 -22.77 -11.16 13.58
CA TYR A 162 -23.70 -10.96 14.69
C TYR A 162 -23.05 -11.41 16.01
N ASN A 163 -23.01 -10.52 16.99
CA ASN A 163 -22.58 -10.80 18.35
C ASN A 163 -23.75 -10.58 19.32
N PRO A 164 -24.31 -11.64 19.94
CA PRO A 164 -25.40 -11.50 20.91
C PRO A 164 -25.05 -10.66 22.14
N GLU A 165 -23.76 -10.56 22.47
CA GLU A 165 -23.28 -9.81 23.64
C GLU A 165 -23.16 -8.30 23.38
N ASP A 166 -23.19 -7.87 22.11
CA ASP A 166 -23.07 -6.46 21.74
C ASP A 166 -24.44 -5.88 21.35
N PRO A 167 -24.99 -4.93 22.15
CA PRO A 167 -26.23 -4.22 21.82
C PRO A 167 -26.17 -3.36 20.54
N HIS A 168 -25.00 -3.21 19.92
CA HIS A 168 -24.78 -2.51 18.66
C HIS A 168 -24.73 -3.48 17.48
N SER A 169 -24.86 -4.79 17.71
CA SER A 169 -24.83 -5.79 16.66
C SER A 169 -26.22 -6.05 16.09
N ASP A 170 -26.34 -5.95 14.77
CA ASP A 170 -27.58 -6.17 14.03
C ASP A 170 -27.99 -7.66 14.04
N PRO A 171 -29.15 -8.02 14.60
CA PRO A 171 -29.66 -9.41 14.56
C PRO A 171 -30.03 -9.87 13.15
N GLY A 172 -30.20 -8.95 12.20
CA GLY A 172 -30.35 -9.23 10.76
C GLY A 172 -31.72 -9.67 10.26
N TYR A 173 -32.65 -10.06 11.13
CA TYR A 173 -33.92 -10.68 10.72
C TYR A 173 -35.15 -9.79 10.84
N ASN A 174 -35.08 -8.73 11.65
CA ASN A 174 -36.20 -7.83 11.87
C ASN A 174 -36.18 -6.67 10.89
N ASP A 175 -37.37 -6.13 10.63
CA ASP A 175 -37.52 -4.81 10.02
C ASP A 175 -36.83 -3.75 10.89
N LEU A 176 -36.19 -2.78 10.24
CA LEU A 176 -35.37 -1.76 10.87
C LEU A 176 -36.09 -0.41 10.90
N THR A 177 -36.15 0.20 12.07
CA THR A 177 -36.51 1.62 12.21
C THR A 177 -35.40 2.54 11.71
N GLY A 178 -35.68 3.84 11.61
CA GLY A 178 -34.68 4.84 11.24
C GLY A 178 -33.45 4.83 12.13
N GLU A 179 -33.65 4.79 13.46
CA GLU A 179 -32.55 4.77 14.43
C GLU A 179 -31.74 3.48 14.36
N GLU A 180 -32.41 2.33 14.23
CA GLU A 180 -31.72 1.05 14.13
C GLU A 180 -30.91 0.94 12.84
N TYR A 181 -31.45 1.41 11.72
CA TYR A 181 -30.70 1.47 10.47
C TYR A 181 -29.50 2.43 10.59
N PHE A 182 -29.71 3.61 11.15
CA PHE A 182 -28.66 4.59 11.35
C PHE A 182 -27.49 3.99 12.15
N LYS A 183 -27.79 3.39 13.30
CA LYS A 183 -26.82 2.74 14.18
C LYS A 183 -26.13 1.54 13.51
N TYR A 184 -26.90 0.59 13.01
CA TYR A 184 -26.35 -0.67 12.50
C TYR A 184 -25.66 -0.54 11.14
N ARG A 185 -26.03 0.47 10.35
CA ARG A 185 -25.56 0.58 8.96
C ARG A 185 -24.76 1.85 8.70
N VAL A 186 -25.22 3.03 9.13
CA VAL A 186 -24.50 4.28 8.83
C VAL A 186 -23.27 4.40 9.73
N GLU A 187 -23.46 4.32 11.04
CA GLU A 187 -22.39 4.47 12.05
C GLU A 187 -21.36 3.34 11.94
N GLU A 188 -21.79 2.08 11.86
CA GLU A 188 -20.90 0.92 11.68
C GLU A 188 -20.01 1.07 10.43
N GLN A 189 -20.59 1.53 9.31
CA GLN A 189 -19.84 1.70 8.07
C GLN A 189 -18.90 2.90 8.15
N LEU A 190 -19.32 4.01 8.75
CA LEU A 190 -18.46 5.17 8.96
C LEU A 190 -17.21 4.79 9.77
N ASP A 191 -17.40 4.10 10.89
CA ASP A 191 -16.32 3.64 11.76
C ASP A 191 -15.39 2.63 11.08
N TRP A 192 -15.96 1.69 10.32
CA TRP A 192 -15.18 0.71 9.58
C TRP A 192 -14.31 1.37 8.50
N HIS A 193 -14.87 2.33 7.75
CA HIS A 193 -14.16 3.05 6.71
C HIS A 193 -13.07 3.95 7.30
N ASN A 194 -13.35 4.66 8.39
CA ASN A 194 -12.38 5.51 9.07
C ASN A 194 -11.18 4.69 9.60
N ARG A 195 -11.45 3.58 10.31
CA ARG A 195 -10.41 2.63 10.75
C ARG A 195 -9.62 2.06 9.58
N SER A 196 -10.30 1.78 8.47
CA SER A 196 -9.64 1.28 7.25
C SER A 196 -8.69 2.31 6.67
N ILE A 197 -9.05 3.59 6.59
CA ILE A 197 -8.14 4.66 6.13
C ILE A 197 -6.87 4.69 6.98
N LEU A 198 -7.00 4.70 8.30
CA LEU A 198 -5.86 4.75 9.22
C LEU A 198 -4.94 3.54 9.05
N ARG A 199 -5.52 2.34 8.89
CA ARG A 199 -4.76 1.12 8.61
C ARG A 199 -3.98 1.23 7.30
N HIS A 200 -4.61 1.64 6.20
CA HIS A 200 -3.93 1.74 4.90
C HIS A 200 -2.86 2.85 4.91
N LYS A 201 -3.10 3.97 5.59
CA LYS A 201 -2.08 5.03 5.79
C LYS A 201 -0.86 4.50 6.55
N ARG A 202 -1.08 3.71 7.61
CA ARG A 202 0.01 3.08 8.38
C ARG A 202 0.80 2.09 7.54
N GLU A 203 0.11 1.23 6.78
CA GLU A 203 0.75 0.28 5.86
C GLU A 203 1.59 1.01 4.81
N ARG A 204 1.05 2.04 4.16
CA ARG A 204 1.79 2.86 3.18
C ARG A 204 3.05 3.46 3.81
N ARG A 205 2.92 4.10 4.98
CA ARG A 205 4.06 4.69 5.69
C ARG A 205 5.14 3.66 6.01
N GLN A 206 4.75 2.48 6.49
CA GLN A 206 5.70 1.41 6.79
C GLN A 206 6.45 0.95 5.53
N MET A 207 5.73 0.77 4.41
CA MET A 207 6.35 0.37 3.14
C MET A 207 7.31 1.42 2.60
N THR A 208 6.92 2.71 2.61
CA THR A 208 7.79 3.81 2.20
C THR A 208 9.06 3.87 3.05
N LEU A 209 8.95 3.68 4.37
CA LEU A 209 10.12 3.64 5.25
C LEU A 209 11.06 2.47 4.91
N PHE A 210 10.51 1.29 4.60
CA PHE A 210 11.34 0.15 4.19
C PHE A 210 12.02 0.36 2.83
N ILE A 211 11.33 0.99 1.87
CA ILE A 211 11.88 1.37 0.56
C ILE A 211 13.05 2.33 0.75
N LEU A 212 12.87 3.39 1.54
CA LEU A 212 13.93 4.36 1.84
C LEU A 212 15.11 3.72 2.58
N PHE A 213 14.84 2.83 3.53
CA PHE A 213 15.89 2.12 4.25
C PHE A 213 16.69 1.18 3.34
N ALA A 214 16.01 0.39 2.49
CA ALA A 214 16.66 -0.49 1.53
C ALA A 214 17.47 0.30 0.49
N GLY A 215 16.92 1.37 -0.07
CA GLY A 215 17.62 2.26 -0.98
C GLY A 215 18.84 2.94 -0.33
N GLY A 216 18.68 3.46 0.89
CA GLY A 216 19.75 4.06 1.67
C GLY A 216 20.90 3.09 1.98
N LEU A 217 20.58 1.84 2.36
CA LEU A 217 21.58 0.79 2.54
C LEU A 217 22.34 0.48 1.25
N GLY A 218 21.65 0.44 0.11
CA GLY A 218 22.28 0.26 -1.20
C GLY A 218 23.31 1.36 -1.49
N SER A 219 22.96 2.62 -1.22
CA SER A 219 23.87 3.76 -1.37
C SER A 219 25.09 3.67 -0.46
N VAL A 220 24.90 3.24 0.80
CA VAL A 220 26.01 3.02 1.75
C VAL A 220 26.93 1.89 1.27
N PHE A 221 26.39 0.78 0.77
CA PHE A 221 27.19 -0.33 0.23
C PHE A 221 27.98 0.08 -1.02
N ALA A 222 27.38 0.89 -1.90
CA ALA A 222 28.07 1.41 -3.07
C ALA A 222 29.21 2.36 -2.69
N ALA A 223 28.97 3.26 -1.72
CA ALA A 223 29.97 4.24 -1.29
C ALA A 223 31.19 3.61 -0.60
N TRP A 224 31.00 2.53 0.16
CA TRP A 224 32.11 1.84 0.83
C TRP A 224 32.99 1.02 -0.13
N GLY A 225 32.45 0.63 -1.29
CA GLY A 225 33.17 -0.12 -2.32
C GLY A 225 33.63 -1.52 -1.87
N GLY A 226 34.50 -2.13 -2.67
CA GLY A 226 35.07 -3.45 -2.38
C GLY A 226 34.03 -4.59 -2.44
N PRO A 227 34.15 -5.64 -1.59
CA PRO A 227 33.23 -6.79 -1.57
C PRO A 227 31.78 -6.44 -1.19
N LEU A 228 31.53 -5.24 -0.65
CA LEU A 228 30.19 -4.79 -0.29
C LEU A 228 29.38 -4.31 -1.50
N SER A 229 30.01 -3.96 -2.62
CA SER A 229 29.33 -3.45 -3.82
C SER A 229 28.35 -4.47 -4.42
N ILE A 230 28.61 -5.77 -4.26
CA ILE A 230 27.72 -6.82 -4.74
C ILE A 230 26.37 -6.86 -3.99
N TRP A 231 26.34 -6.37 -2.76
CA TRP A 231 25.11 -6.29 -1.94
C TRP A 231 24.16 -5.18 -2.38
N VAL A 232 24.61 -4.26 -3.23
CA VAL A 232 23.77 -3.22 -3.84
C VAL A 232 22.63 -3.87 -4.65
N ALA A 233 22.92 -4.94 -5.39
CA ALA A 233 21.93 -5.69 -6.15
C ALA A 233 20.85 -6.32 -5.24
N PHE A 234 21.22 -6.78 -4.05
CA PHE A 234 20.27 -7.33 -3.08
C PHE A 234 19.34 -6.24 -2.53
N THR A 235 19.88 -5.10 -2.14
CA THR A 235 19.08 -3.96 -1.67
C THR A 235 18.16 -3.42 -2.77
N ALA A 236 18.62 -3.37 -4.02
CA ALA A 236 17.79 -2.98 -5.16
C ALA A 236 16.63 -3.96 -5.37
N ALA A 237 16.88 -5.27 -5.32
CA ALA A 237 15.83 -6.29 -5.44
C ALA A 237 14.76 -6.17 -4.34
N ILE A 238 15.16 -5.89 -3.09
CA ILE A 238 14.21 -5.61 -1.99
C ILE A 238 13.37 -4.36 -2.30
N THR A 239 14.02 -3.28 -2.72
CA THR A 239 13.34 -2.02 -3.09
C THR A 239 12.31 -2.26 -4.20
N SER A 240 12.68 -2.90 -5.31
CA SER A 240 11.77 -3.23 -6.40
C SER A 240 10.62 -4.13 -5.95
N ALA A 241 10.88 -5.12 -5.11
CA ALA A 241 9.83 -5.99 -4.57
C ALA A 241 8.83 -5.23 -3.69
N LEU A 242 9.30 -4.29 -2.88
CA LEU A 242 8.45 -3.44 -2.05
C LEU A 242 7.62 -2.44 -2.88
N ILE A 243 8.20 -1.86 -3.93
CA ILE A 243 7.50 -0.98 -4.87
C ILE A 243 6.39 -1.77 -5.57
N GLY A 244 6.70 -2.93 -6.16
CA GLY A 244 5.69 -3.77 -6.82
C GLY A 244 4.60 -4.24 -5.84
N TRP A 245 4.94 -4.50 -4.58
CA TRP A 245 3.92 -4.77 -3.55
C TRP A 245 3.04 -3.54 -3.25
N GLN A 246 3.60 -2.33 -3.29
CA GLN A 246 2.87 -1.08 -3.04
C GLN A 246 1.85 -0.82 -4.14
N GLU A 247 2.28 -0.97 -5.39
CA GLU A 247 1.46 -0.80 -6.59
C GLU A 247 0.33 -1.83 -6.62
N LEU A 248 0.63 -3.10 -6.37
CA LEU A 248 -0.37 -4.16 -6.29
C LEU A 248 -1.42 -3.89 -5.20
N ARG A 249 -1.00 -3.37 -4.04
CA ARG A 249 -1.90 -3.01 -2.95
C ARG A 249 -2.73 -1.77 -3.26
N ASN A 250 -2.31 -0.94 -4.22
CA ASN A 250 -3.01 0.24 -4.71
C ASN A 250 -3.54 1.11 -3.55
N LEU A 251 -2.65 1.36 -2.57
CA LEU A 251 -3.02 1.95 -1.28
C LEU A 251 -3.54 3.37 -1.44
N ASP A 252 -3.00 4.15 -2.38
CA ASP A 252 -3.37 5.54 -2.59
C ASP A 252 -4.80 5.68 -3.13
N LYS A 253 -5.15 4.93 -4.18
CA LYS A 253 -6.53 4.90 -4.70
C LYS A 253 -7.50 4.39 -3.63
N SER A 254 -7.11 3.37 -2.86
CA SER A 254 -7.93 2.82 -1.77
C SER A 254 -8.19 3.84 -0.66
N ILE A 255 -7.17 4.60 -0.24
CA ILE A 255 -7.30 5.67 0.76
C ILE A 255 -8.23 6.77 0.23
N GLY A 256 -8.05 7.20 -1.02
CA GLY A 256 -8.91 8.20 -1.66
C GLY A 256 -10.38 7.77 -1.68
N ASN A 257 -10.65 6.56 -2.15
CA ASN A 257 -12.01 6.01 -2.23
C ASN A 257 -12.68 5.93 -0.86
N TYR A 258 -11.97 5.46 0.17
CA TYR A 258 -12.52 5.41 1.53
C TYR A 258 -12.72 6.81 2.14
N SER A 259 -11.84 7.76 1.84
CA SER A 259 -11.95 9.13 2.35
C SER A 259 -13.19 9.81 1.78
N LYS A 260 -13.49 9.58 0.50
CA LYS A 260 -14.72 10.04 -0.14
C LYS A 260 -15.97 9.45 0.53
N VAL A 261 -15.98 8.14 0.81
CA VAL A 261 -17.11 7.52 1.53
C VAL A 261 -17.27 8.06 2.93
N VAL A 262 -16.19 8.21 3.68
CA VAL A 262 -16.27 8.80 5.03
C VAL A 262 -16.89 10.19 4.96
N MET A 263 -16.44 11.04 4.04
CA MET A 263 -17.02 12.37 3.84
C MET A 263 -18.52 12.30 3.51
N GLU A 264 -18.93 11.48 2.53
CA GLU A 264 -20.34 11.37 2.12
C GLU A 264 -21.23 10.77 3.24
N LEU A 265 -20.72 9.79 3.98
CA LEU A 265 -21.41 9.21 5.13
C LEU A 265 -21.46 10.17 6.32
N THR A 266 -20.43 10.99 6.54
CA THR A 266 -20.43 12.03 7.59
C THR A 266 -21.51 13.07 7.29
N ILE A 267 -21.64 13.53 6.04
CA ILE A 267 -22.73 14.46 5.66
C ILE A 267 -24.10 13.83 5.98
N LEU A 268 -24.27 12.54 5.68
CA LEU A 268 -25.49 11.83 5.99
C LEU A 268 -25.72 11.66 7.50
N TYR A 269 -24.65 11.36 8.22
CA TYR A 269 -24.64 11.22 9.68
C TYR A 269 -25.08 12.52 10.35
N ASP A 270 -24.43 13.62 9.98
CA ASP A 270 -24.70 14.96 10.52
C ASP A 270 -26.14 15.38 10.21
N HIS A 271 -26.63 15.12 8.99
CA HIS A 271 -28.03 15.39 8.62
C HIS A 271 -28.99 14.66 9.55
N TRP A 272 -28.84 13.35 9.74
CA TRP A 272 -29.76 12.57 10.56
C TRP A 272 -29.75 12.98 12.05
N ILE A 273 -28.56 13.23 12.60
CA ILE A 273 -28.41 13.65 14.00
C ILE A 273 -29.02 15.02 14.25
N ASN A 274 -28.93 15.94 13.28
CA ASN A 274 -29.47 17.29 13.40
C ASN A 274 -31.00 17.36 13.25
N LEU A 275 -31.66 16.33 12.71
CA LEU A 275 -33.12 16.31 12.63
C LEU A 275 -33.75 16.11 14.01
N GLU A 276 -34.71 16.97 14.35
CA GLU A 276 -35.54 16.77 15.53
C GLU A 276 -36.39 15.49 15.41
N PRO A 277 -36.80 14.85 16.52
CA PRO A 277 -37.60 13.62 16.47
C PRO A 277 -38.88 13.74 15.64
N GLU A 278 -39.47 14.94 15.57
CA GLU A 278 -40.66 15.24 14.78
C GLU A 278 -40.36 15.34 13.27
N GLU A 279 -39.14 15.73 12.90
CA GLU A 279 -38.68 15.87 11.52
C GLU A 279 -38.19 14.53 10.93
N ARG A 280 -37.92 13.52 11.78
CA ARG A 280 -37.54 12.15 11.40
C ARG A 280 -38.72 11.35 10.83
N THR A 281 -39.28 11.89 9.76
CA THR A 281 -40.41 11.33 9.03
C THR A 281 -39.99 10.12 8.18
N THR A 282 -40.95 9.27 7.81
CA THR A 282 -40.71 8.12 6.91
C THR A 282 -40.02 8.50 5.60
N PRO A 283 -40.36 9.63 4.93
CA PRO A 283 -39.62 10.08 3.75
C PRO A 283 -38.13 10.39 4.00
N GLU A 284 -37.79 11.06 5.10
CA GLU A 284 -36.39 11.35 5.45
C GLU A 284 -35.64 10.07 5.80
N PHE A 285 -36.28 9.13 6.50
CA PHE A 285 -35.72 7.79 6.71
C PHE A 285 -35.40 7.08 5.39
N TYR A 286 -36.33 7.02 4.44
CA TYR A 286 -36.11 6.37 3.15
C TYR A 286 -35.05 7.09 2.32
N LYS A 287 -34.97 8.41 2.41
CA LYS A 287 -33.92 9.22 1.78
C LYS A 287 -32.55 8.86 2.36
N MET A 288 -32.43 8.72 3.68
CA MET A 288 -31.19 8.29 4.33
C MET A 288 -30.76 6.91 3.86
N VAL A 289 -31.67 5.93 3.88
CA VAL A 289 -31.37 4.56 3.43
C VAL A 289 -30.87 4.55 2.00
N ARG A 290 -31.58 5.21 1.08
CA ARG A 290 -31.19 5.27 -0.34
C ARG A 290 -29.85 5.97 -0.54
N ALA A 291 -29.61 7.07 0.15
CA ALA A 291 -28.34 7.78 0.07
C ALA A 291 -27.19 6.89 0.55
N CYS A 292 -27.31 6.29 1.73
CA CYS A 292 -26.31 5.40 2.31
C CYS A 292 -26.00 4.21 1.39
N GLU A 293 -27.01 3.46 0.95
CA GLU A 293 -26.79 2.29 0.10
C GLU A 293 -26.27 2.65 -1.30
N ASN A 294 -26.55 3.85 -1.80
CA ASN A 294 -25.96 4.34 -3.05
C ASN A 294 -24.49 4.72 -2.88
N ILE A 295 -24.12 5.40 -1.78
CA ILE A 295 -22.74 5.74 -1.43
C ILE A 295 -21.89 4.46 -1.33
N LEU A 296 -22.36 3.48 -0.55
CA LEU A 296 -21.67 2.20 -0.35
C LEU A 296 -21.57 1.39 -1.64
N TRP A 297 -22.62 1.36 -2.45
CA TRP A 297 -22.61 0.67 -3.73
C TRP A 297 -21.64 1.32 -4.74
N SER A 298 -21.66 2.64 -4.84
CA SER A 298 -20.77 3.42 -5.70
C SER A 298 -19.30 3.15 -5.34
N GLN A 299 -18.98 3.16 -4.05
CA GLN A 299 -17.64 2.82 -3.57
C GLN A 299 -17.23 1.40 -3.95
N ASN A 300 -18.13 0.42 -3.78
CA ASN A 300 -17.80 -0.96 -4.12
C ASN A 300 -17.48 -1.09 -5.63
N GLN A 301 -18.21 -0.40 -6.50
CA GLN A 301 -17.92 -0.35 -7.94
C GLN A 301 -16.57 0.33 -8.25
N GLU A 302 -16.28 1.45 -7.59
CA GLU A 302 -15.01 2.17 -7.75
C GLU A 302 -13.81 1.34 -7.27
N TYR A 303 -13.97 0.61 -6.16
CA TYR A 303 -12.97 -0.34 -5.67
C TYR A 303 -12.74 -1.49 -6.65
N ILE A 304 -13.80 -2.08 -7.21
CA ILE A 304 -13.67 -3.17 -8.20
C ILE A 304 -12.94 -2.67 -9.45
N LYS A 305 -13.34 -1.52 -9.98
CA LYS A 305 -12.72 -0.92 -11.16
C LYS A 305 -11.23 -0.63 -10.93
N SER A 306 -10.89 0.05 -9.83
CA SER A 306 -9.50 0.39 -9.50
C SER A 306 -8.63 -0.84 -9.26
N MET A 307 -9.19 -1.91 -8.71
CA MET A 307 -8.47 -3.18 -8.56
C MET A 307 -8.33 -3.93 -9.88
N GLN A 308 -9.33 -3.93 -10.76
CA GLN A 308 -9.20 -4.51 -12.09
C GLN A 308 -8.14 -3.78 -12.94
N GLU A 309 -8.08 -2.46 -12.83
CA GLU A 309 -7.01 -1.66 -13.44
C GLU A 309 -5.65 -2.05 -12.89
N ALA A 310 -5.50 -2.12 -11.56
CA ALA A 310 -4.24 -2.53 -10.92
C ALA A 310 -3.84 -3.97 -11.30
N LEU A 311 -4.79 -4.90 -11.45
CA LEU A 311 -4.52 -6.26 -11.90
C LEU A 311 -4.07 -6.32 -13.36
N LYS A 312 -4.63 -5.46 -14.22
CA LYS A 312 -4.26 -5.37 -15.64
C LYS A 312 -2.89 -4.72 -15.82
N GLU A 313 -2.57 -3.74 -14.99
CA GLU A 313 -1.27 -3.06 -14.96
C GLU A 313 -0.19 -4.01 -14.38
N ALA A 314 -0.50 -4.77 -13.34
CA ALA A 314 0.39 -5.75 -12.70
C ALA A 314 0.45 -7.13 -13.41
N ASP A 315 -0.07 -7.26 -14.63
CA ASP A 315 -0.06 -8.53 -15.38
C ASP A 315 1.34 -8.80 -15.99
N LEU A 316 2.18 -9.48 -15.19
CA LEU A 316 3.27 -10.44 -15.44
C LEU A 316 4.33 -10.27 -16.56
N ASP A 317 4.12 -9.48 -17.60
CA ASP A 317 5.20 -9.11 -18.53
C ASP A 317 6.26 -8.25 -17.81
N GLU A 318 5.85 -7.50 -16.79
CA GLU A 318 6.74 -6.68 -15.96
C GLU A 318 7.39 -7.48 -14.82
N GLU A 319 6.71 -8.38 -14.12
CA GLU A 319 7.32 -9.17 -13.02
C GLU A 319 8.32 -10.23 -13.51
N THR A 320 8.08 -10.86 -14.66
CA THR A 320 9.02 -11.81 -15.27
C THR A 320 10.22 -11.08 -15.88
N SER A 321 9.97 -9.88 -16.42
CA SER A 321 11.05 -9.00 -16.82
C SER A 321 11.75 -8.36 -15.63
N LEU A 322 11.17 -8.20 -14.43
CA LEU A 322 11.87 -7.73 -13.23
C LEU A 322 12.96 -8.71 -12.78
N ILE A 323 12.80 -10.02 -12.92
CA ILE A 323 13.88 -10.98 -12.61
C ILE A 323 14.99 -10.90 -13.66
N ASN A 324 14.63 -10.89 -14.94
CA ASN A 324 15.60 -10.78 -16.04
C ASN A 324 16.24 -9.38 -16.12
N ASN A 325 15.51 -8.34 -15.75
CA ASN A 325 15.97 -6.95 -15.64
C ASN A 325 16.80 -6.81 -14.39
N VAL A 326 16.41 -7.25 -13.19
CA VAL A 326 17.29 -7.19 -12.00
C VAL A 326 18.58 -7.99 -12.22
N ILE A 327 18.55 -9.13 -12.91
CA ILE A 327 19.77 -9.87 -13.26
C ILE A 327 20.60 -9.12 -14.33
N ARG A 328 20.00 -8.66 -15.44
CA ARG A 328 20.69 -7.89 -16.50
C ARG A 328 21.18 -6.54 -16.01
N GLU A 329 20.35 -5.83 -15.28
CA GLU A 329 20.55 -4.56 -14.61
C GLU A 329 21.56 -4.72 -13.48
N SER A 330 21.62 -5.80 -12.69
CA SER A 330 22.73 -6.02 -11.72
C SER A 330 24.09 -6.20 -12.40
N VAL A 331 24.11 -6.89 -13.55
CA VAL A 331 25.32 -7.11 -14.37
C VAL A 331 25.76 -5.82 -15.08
N GLU A 332 24.82 -4.98 -15.53
CA GLU A 332 25.08 -3.67 -16.16
C GLU A 332 25.27 -2.52 -15.14
N SER A 333 24.64 -2.60 -13.97
CA SER A 333 24.69 -1.69 -12.81
C SER A 333 26.10 -1.67 -12.23
N THR A 334 26.76 -2.83 -12.10
CA THR A 334 28.15 -2.88 -11.63
C THR A 334 29.10 -1.99 -12.46
N LYS A 335 28.77 -1.69 -13.73
CA LYS A 335 29.54 -0.77 -14.60
C LYS A 335 29.06 0.70 -14.60
N ARG A 336 27.78 1.01 -14.31
CA ARG A 336 27.22 2.38 -14.34
C ARG A 336 26.95 3.00 -12.96
N THR A 337 26.85 2.19 -11.92
CA THR A 337 26.34 2.58 -10.59
C THR A 337 27.32 3.42 -9.77
N HIS A 338 28.60 3.45 -10.13
CA HIS A 338 29.59 4.24 -9.41
C HIS A 338 29.48 5.76 -9.64
N GLN A 339 28.86 6.18 -10.76
CA GLN A 339 28.66 7.59 -11.12
C GLN A 339 27.18 8.00 -11.04
N GLY A 340 26.26 7.24 -11.64
CA GLY A 340 24.84 7.62 -11.69
C GLY A 340 24.10 7.58 -10.35
N MET A 341 24.53 6.73 -9.40
CA MET A 341 23.89 6.63 -8.09
C MET A 341 24.30 7.77 -7.14
N ARG A 342 25.46 8.40 -7.40
CA ARG A 342 25.89 9.60 -6.67
C ARG A 342 25.04 10.80 -7.09
N ASP A 343 24.71 10.90 -8.38
CA ASP A 343 23.91 12.00 -8.92
C ASP A 343 22.42 11.82 -8.63
N ALA A 344 21.85 10.61 -8.77
CA ALA A 344 20.43 10.34 -8.50
C ALA A 344 20.09 10.37 -7.00
N VAL A 345 21.00 9.95 -6.11
CA VAL A 345 20.80 10.12 -4.66
C VAL A 345 20.87 11.59 -4.30
N VAL A 346 21.73 12.39 -4.93
CA VAL A 346 21.77 13.84 -4.71
C VAL A 346 20.51 14.52 -5.26
N GLU A 347 19.99 14.10 -6.40
CA GLU A 347 18.77 14.66 -7.01
C GLU A 347 17.51 14.29 -6.22
N VAL A 348 17.31 13.02 -5.87
CA VAL A 348 16.17 12.59 -5.04
C VAL A 348 16.26 13.15 -3.62
N THR A 349 17.47 13.28 -3.06
CA THR A 349 17.66 13.92 -1.75
C THR A 349 17.42 15.42 -1.85
N ARG A 350 17.79 16.08 -2.95
CA ARG A 350 17.57 17.52 -3.18
C ARG A 350 16.10 17.83 -3.44
N ASP A 351 15.39 17.00 -4.20
CA ASP A 351 13.97 17.18 -4.48
C ASP A 351 13.10 16.85 -3.27
N ALA A 352 13.44 15.78 -2.52
CA ALA A 352 12.77 15.46 -1.27
C ALA A 352 13.10 16.47 -0.15
N LEU A 353 14.31 17.05 -0.12
CA LEU A 353 14.63 18.17 0.78
C LEU A 353 13.97 19.46 0.32
N ALA A 354 13.86 19.75 -0.98
CA ALA A 354 13.21 20.95 -1.48
C ALA A 354 11.70 20.90 -1.27
N GLU A 355 11.05 19.75 -1.47
CA GLU A 355 9.62 19.55 -1.19
C GLU A 355 9.35 19.52 0.32
N ALA A 356 10.28 19.00 1.12
CA ALA A 356 10.22 19.09 2.58
C ALA A 356 10.49 20.52 3.07
N GLU A 357 11.39 21.28 2.45
CA GLU A 357 11.69 22.67 2.78
C GLU A 357 10.53 23.58 2.39
N GLU A 358 9.88 23.33 1.25
CA GLU A 358 8.68 24.05 0.82
C GLU A 358 7.50 23.74 1.75
N LYS A 359 7.25 22.47 2.10
CA LYS A 359 6.21 22.12 3.09
C LYS A 359 6.54 22.58 4.50
N ILE A 360 7.81 22.57 4.89
CA ILE A 360 8.24 23.12 6.18
C ILE A 360 8.04 24.62 6.15
N ILE A 361 8.40 25.36 5.10
CA ILE A 361 8.16 26.81 4.98
C ILE A 361 6.67 27.13 4.97
N GLU A 362 5.84 26.36 4.26
CA GLU A 362 4.39 26.57 4.21
C GLU A 362 3.74 26.27 5.58
N GLU A 363 4.20 25.23 6.28
CA GLU A 363 3.74 24.87 7.61
C GLU A 363 4.35 25.78 8.71
N TYR A 364 5.53 26.36 8.47
CA TYR A 364 6.20 27.37 9.30
C TYR A 364 5.58 28.76 9.11
N GLU A 365 5.15 29.16 7.90
CA GLU A 365 4.34 30.37 7.64
C GLU A 365 2.94 30.23 8.22
N LYS A 366 2.35 29.03 8.16
CA LYS A 366 1.03 28.75 8.75
C LYS A 366 1.08 28.68 10.28
N THR A 367 2.18 28.20 10.86
CA THR A 367 2.40 28.22 12.32
C THR A 367 2.90 29.57 12.82
N LEU A 368 3.76 30.30 12.09
CA LEU A 368 4.11 31.70 12.38
C LEU A 368 2.93 32.63 12.18
N GLY A 369 2.06 32.38 11.20
CA GLY A 369 0.81 33.14 11.03
C GLY A 369 -0.12 32.99 12.24
N ASN A 370 -0.11 31.81 12.88
CA ASN A 370 -0.84 31.55 14.12
C ASN A 370 -0.07 31.97 15.40
N LEU A 371 1.27 32.04 15.38
CA LEU A 371 2.11 32.49 16.50
C LEU A 371 2.36 34.01 16.50
N ALA A 372 2.26 34.68 15.36
CA ALA A 372 2.37 36.13 15.22
C ALA A 372 1.11 36.86 15.71
N GLU A 373 0.00 36.14 15.88
CA GLU A 373 -1.20 36.64 16.55
C GLU A 373 -1.03 36.64 18.09
N GLU A 374 -0.02 35.96 18.63
CA GLU A 374 0.16 35.75 20.07
C GLU A 374 1.64 35.72 20.52
N ALA A 375 2.43 36.79 20.29
CA ALA A 375 3.51 37.23 21.20
C ALA A 375 4.38 38.37 20.65
N SER A 376 4.10 39.60 21.08
CA SER A 376 5.00 40.75 20.99
C SER A 376 5.97 40.75 22.20
N SER A 377 7.08 40.00 22.15
CA SER A 377 8.11 40.06 23.20
C SER A 377 9.54 40.17 22.64
N GLU A 378 10.22 41.23 23.08
CA GLU A 378 11.57 41.69 22.71
C GLU A 378 12.69 40.65 22.91
N LEU A 379 12.48 39.65 23.77
CA LEU A 379 13.50 38.63 24.10
C LEU A 379 13.71 37.60 22.97
N VAL A 380 12.68 37.34 22.16
CA VAL A 380 12.72 36.32 21.10
C VAL A 380 13.40 36.85 19.83
N GLN A 381 13.37 38.16 19.57
CA GLN A 381 14.07 38.77 18.44
C GLN A 381 15.60 38.71 18.58
N GLN A 382 16.12 38.85 19.81
CA GLN A 382 17.56 38.75 20.05
C GLN A 382 18.10 37.32 19.88
N GLU A 383 17.33 36.30 20.27
CA GLU A 383 17.68 34.89 20.03
C GLU A 383 17.59 34.52 18.54
N LEU A 384 16.60 35.06 17.82
CA LEU A 384 16.42 34.81 16.38
C LEU A 384 17.55 35.41 15.53
N GLU A 385 18.02 36.62 15.86
CA GLU A 385 19.17 37.25 15.19
C GLU A 385 20.49 36.51 15.48
N ALA A 386 20.68 36.05 16.72
CA ALA A 386 21.84 35.25 17.09
C ALA A 386 21.87 33.90 16.35
N MET A 387 20.70 33.26 16.20
CA MET A 387 20.58 31.98 15.49
C MET A 387 20.75 32.15 13.97
N GLN A 388 20.18 33.20 13.37
CA GLN A 388 20.40 33.52 11.95
C GLN A 388 21.87 33.79 11.64
N LYS A 389 22.57 34.51 12.53
CA LYS A 389 23.98 34.84 12.35
C LYS A 389 24.87 33.60 12.47
N ALA A 390 24.59 32.72 13.43
CA ALA A 390 25.30 31.45 13.58
C ALA A 390 25.10 30.51 12.37
N VAL A 391 23.89 30.47 11.80
CA VAL A 391 23.59 29.69 10.59
C VAL A 391 24.28 30.27 9.36
N ALA A 392 24.30 31.60 9.21
CA ALA A 392 24.96 32.28 8.09
C ALA A 392 26.49 32.10 8.13
N GLU A 393 27.12 32.19 9.30
CA GLU A 393 28.55 31.95 9.47
C GLU A 393 28.93 30.49 9.19
N THR A 394 28.08 29.54 9.61
CA THR A 394 28.29 28.11 9.33
C THR A 394 28.14 27.80 7.83
N ALA A 395 27.16 28.41 7.17
CA ALA A 395 26.95 28.26 5.73
C ALA A 395 28.12 28.83 4.91
N GLN A 396 28.65 30.00 5.29
CA GLN A 396 29.80 30.60 4.62
C GLN A 396 31.08 29.78 4.84
N ALA A 397 31.29 29.23 6.05
CA ALA A 397 32.42 28.35 6.33
C ALA A 397 32.38 27.05 5.50
N VAL A 398 31.19 26.48 5.30
CA VAL A 398 30.99 25.29 4.46
C VAL A 398 31.18 25.60 2.97
N MET A 399 30.69 26.74 2.49
CA MET A 399 30.89 27.14 1.09
C MET A 399 32.36 27.47 0.76
N ALA A 400 33.09 28.13 1.67
CA ALA A 400 34.50 28.42 1.49
C ALA A 400 35.38 27.15 1.50
N ARG A 401 34.97 26.12 2.26
CA ARG A 401 35.62 24.79 2.26
C ARG A 401 35.28 23.97 1.03
N ALA A 402 34.03 24.06 0.55
CA ALA A 402 33.64 23.39 -0.68
C ALA A 402 34.43 23.96 -1.86
N SER A 403 34.51 25.29 -2.00
CA SER A 403 35.19 25.94 -3.12
C SER A 403 36.71 25.71 -3.15
N SER A 404 37.38 25.62 -2.00
CA SER A 404 38.81 25.30 -1.93
C SER A 404 39.12 23.83 -2.26
N ILE A 405 38.20 22.92 -1.96
CA ILE A 405 38.28 21.51 -2.37
C ILE A 405 38.02 21.37 -3.87
N THR A 406 37.06 22.12 -4.43
CA THR A 406 36.80 22.08 -5.89
C THR A 406 37.97 22.64 -6.68
N SER A 407 38.58 23.74 -6.24
CA SER A 407 39.72 24.34 -6.95
C SER A 407 40.97 23.45 -6.91
N SER A 408 41.28 22.85 -5.76
CA SER A 408 42.41 21.90 -5.62
C SER A 408 42.20 20.63 -6.44
N LEU A 409 40.97 20.12 -6.52
CA LEU A 409 40.66 18.98 -7.39
C LEU A 409 40.71 19.35 -8.88
N GLN A 410 40.31 20.56 -9.26
CA GLN A 410 40.43 21.04 -10.64
C GLN A 410 41.89 21.22 -11.09
N GLU A 411 42.75 21.68 -10.18
CA GLU A 411 44.19 21.80 -10.42
C GLU A 411 44.84 20.42 -10.60
N ILE A 412 44.47 19.43 -9.78
CA ILE A 412 44.91 18.03 -9.93
C ILE A 412 44.40 17.42 -11.25
N VAL A 413 43.15 17.67 -11.63
CA VAL A 413 42.59 17.18 -12.90
C VAL A 413 43.27 17.80 -14.11
N SER A 414 43.61 19.10 -14.05
CA SER A 414 44.38 19.79 -15.08
C SER A 414 45.79 19.22 -15.24
N ASP A 415 46.50 19.00 -14.14
CA ASP A 415 47.87 18.50 -14.13
C ASP A 415 47.99 17.07 -14.67
N PHE A 416 46.95 16.24 -14.52
CA PHE A 416 46.93 14.84 -14.95
C PHE A 416 46.01 14.57 -16.14
N ALA A 417 45.50 15.60 -16.83
CA ALA A 417 44.64 15.47 -18.00
C ALA A 417 45.28 14.72 -19.19
N HIS A 418 46.60 14.54 -19.16
CA HIS A 418 47.39 13.85 -20.19
C HIS A 418 47.68 12.37 -19.88
N VAL A 419 47.19 11.85 -18.74
CA VAL A 419 47.41 10.46 -18.31
C VAL A 419 46.11 9.67 -18.40
N ASP A 420 45.99 8.79 -19.39
CA ASP A 420 44.89 7.83 -19.48
C ASP A 420 45.11 6.69 -18.48
N ILE A 421 44.31 6.66 -17.41
CA ILE A 421 44.41 5.64 -16.36
C ILE A 421 43.77 4.34 -16.87
N GLY A 422 44.62 3.38 -17.24
CA GLY A 422 44.24 2.06 -17.74
C GLY A 422 44.90 0.92 -16.95
N ARG A 423 44.74 -0.32 -17.43
CA ARG A 423 45.34 -1.52 -16.79
C ARG A 423 46.87 -1.50 -16.75
N ASP A 424 47.51 -0.66 -17.57
CA ASP A 424 48.95 -0.63 -17.78
C ASP A 424 49.63 0.59 -17.14
N THR A 425 48.90 1.39 -16.34
CA THR A 425 49.46 2.58 -15.68
C THR A 425 50.50 2.19 -14.62
N PRO A 426 51.74 2.73 -14.68
CA PRO A 426 52.79 2.39 -13.72
C PRO A 426 52.39 2.70 -12.28
N LYS A 427 52.70 1.78 -11.35
CA LYS A 427 52.40 1.97 -9.91
C LYS A 427 53.01 3.24 -9.31
N GLU A 428 54.13 3.72 -9.85
CA GLU A 428 54.78 4.96 -9.40
C GLU A 428 53.96 6.21 -9.77
N GLU A 429 53.38 6.25 -10.97
CA GLU A 429 52.49 7.34 -11.38
C GLU A 429 51.17 7.32 -10.59
N LEU A 430 50.60 6.13 -10.38
CA LEU A 430 49.38 5.95 -9.59
C LEU A 430 49.58 6.41 -8.13
N ASN A 431 50.73 6.08 -7.52
CA ASN A 431 51.07 6.53 -6.16
C ASN A 431 51.32 8.04 -6.09
N THR A 432 51.89 8.63 -7.14
CA THR A 432 52.12 10.08 -7.20
C THR A 432 50.79 10.84 -7.26
N ILE A 433 49.84 10.36 -8.07
CA ILE A 433 48.46 10.88 -8.14
C ILE A 433 47.76 10.75 -6.78
N LEU A 434 47.79 9.55 -6.18
CA LEU A 434 47.15 9.27 -4.88
C LEU A 434 47.76 10.06 -3.71
N SER A 435 49.05 10.40 -3.77
CA SER A 435 49.73 11.16 -2.71
C SER A 435 49.34 12.64 -2.66
N ARG A 436 48.80 13.19 -3.76
CA ARG A 436 48.37 14.59 -3.88
C ARG A 436 46.88 14.80 -3.59
N PHE A 437 46.11 13.74 -3.44
CA PHE A 437 44.73 13.86 -2.95
C PHE A 437 44.71 14.33 -1.48
N PRO A 438 43.82 15.26 -1.12
CA PRO A 438 43.75 15.78 0.25
C PRO A 438 43.49 14.65 1.25
N LYS A 439 44.34 14.54 2.26
CA LYS A 439 44.26 13.45 3.26
C LYS A 439 43.16 13.75 4.27
N THR A 440 42.50 12.70 4.75
CA THR A 440 41.33 12.73 5.64
C THR A 440 41.50 13.50 6.96
N SER A 441 42.73 13.89 7.33
CA SER A 441 43.00 14.75 8.49
C SER A 441 42.75 16.24 8.24
N GLU A 442 42.77 16.71 7.00
CA GLU A 442 42.41 18.11 6.65
C GLU A 442 40.88 18.30 6.56
N VAL A 443 40.11 17.21 6.58
CA VAL A 443 38.65 17.18 6.47
C VAL A 443 37.97 17.12 7.85
N LYS A 444 38.73 16.93 8.94
CA LYS A 444 38.19 16.94 10.31
C LYS A 444 38.62 18.21 11.06
N GLY A 445 37.77 19.22 10.93
CA GLY A 445 37.75 20.42 11.76
C GLY A 445 36.34 20.96 11.83
#